data_AF-A0AB34IMY9-F1
#
_entry.id   AF-A0AB34IMY9-F1
#
_cell.length_a   1.000
_cell.length_b   1.000
_cell.length_c   1.000
_cell.angle_alpha   90.00
_cell.angle_beta   90.00
_cell.angle_gamma   90.00
#
_symmetry.space_group_name_H-M   'P 1'
#
loop_
_entity.id
_entity.type
_entity.pdbx_description
1 polymer ?
#
loop_
_entity_poly.entity_id
_entity_poly.type
_entity_poly.pdbx_seq_one_letter_code
_entity_poly.pdbx_strand_id
1 'polypeptide(L)'
;MPHKSLSLPDSRALLLFQDQLTRGMWADRHLNALIENPATSNQLLGVLRCTVDLMEGEANKQRASRNLLCLCHALCEEETVAWARCARKAAKAVKAGHEPEEDCTSYRVKLSRCTQRQVSYLLQAALVPCDKHDVSL
;
A
#
# COMPACT_ATOMS: atom_id res chain seq x y z
N MET A 1 -25.82 0.03 10.57
CA MET A 1 -24.89 1.09 10.12
C MET A 1 -23.57 0.44 9.73
N PRO A 2 -22.88 0.85 8.65
CA PRO A 2 -21.57 0.29 8.34
C PRO A 2 -20.59 0.62 9.47
N HIS A 3 -20.04 -0.40 10.12
CA HIS A 3 -19.06 -0.22 11.19
C HIS A 3 -17.80 0.42 10.60
N LYS A 4 -17.60 1.73 10.87
CA LYS A 4 -16.45 2.50 10.37
C LYS A 4 -15.10 1.85 10.72
N SER A 5 -15.04 1.06 11.78
CA SER A 5 -13.88 0.28 12.22
C SER A 5 -13.45 -0.82 11.24
N LEU A 6 -14.35 -1.31 10.38
CA LEU A 6 -14.07 -2.37 9.40
C LEU A 6 -13.75 -1.84 8.00
N SER A 7 -13.71 -0.52 7.82
CA SER A 7 -13.34 0.08 6.54
C SER A 7 -11.86 -0.12 6.22
N LEU A 8 -11.55 -0.32 4.95
CA LEU A 8 -10.17 -0.35 4.46
C LEU A 8 -9.49 1.04 4.66
N PRO A 9 -8.16 1.09 4.76
CA PRO A 9 -7.42 2.35 4.82
C PRO A 9 -7.63 3.20 3.56
N ASP A 10 -7.46 4.52 3.70
CA ASP A 10 -7.46 5.43 2.54
C ASP A 10 -6.25 5.10 1.67
N SER A 11 -6.53 4.77 0.42
CA SER A 11 -5.60 4.11 -0.48
C SER A 11 -5.53 4.78 -1.84
N ARG A 12 -6.10 5.98 -1.99
CA ARG A 12 -6.12 6.71 -3.26
C ARG A 12 -4.72 6.93 -3.84
N ALA A 13 -3.75 7.27 -2.98
CA ALA A 13 -2.35 7.44 -3.42
C ALA A 13 -1.73 6.13 -3.91
N LEU A 14 -2.04 5.00 -3.26
CA LEU A 14 -1.58 3.67 -3.67
C LEU A 14 -2.16 3.25 -5.02
N LEU A 15 -3.47 3.45 -5.18
CA LEU A 15 -4.17 3.11 -6.42
C LEU A 15 -3.71 4.00 -7.58
N LEU A 16 -3.43 5.28 -7.33
CA LEU A 16 -2.86 6.17 -8.34
C LEU A 16 -1.45 5.73 -8.74
N PHE A 17 -0.59 5.39 -7.78
CA PHE A 17 0.74 4.87 -8.04
C PHE A 17 0.70 3.58 -8.88
N GLN A 18 -0.17 2.65 -8.49
CA GLN A 18 -0.42 1.40 -9.22
C GLN A 18 -0.91 1.65 -10.66
N ASP A 19 -1.86 2.58 -10.85
CA ASP A 19 -2.38 2.96 -12.17
C ASP A 19 -1.29 3.60 -13.07
N GLN A 20 -0.42 4.43 -12.50
CA GLN A 20 0.69 5.01 -13.25
C GLN A 20 1.71 3.95 -13.70
N LEU A 21 1.97 2.94 -12.85
CA LEU A 21 2.83 1.80 -13.19
C LEU A 21 2.20 0.93 -14.29
N THR A 22 0.93 0.57 -14.16
CA THR A 22 0.25 -0.34 -15.12
C THR A 22 0.07 0.30 -16.49
N ARG A 23 -0.10 1.63 -16.56
CA ARG A 23 -0.18 2.39 -17.81
C ARG A 23 1.19 2.64 -18.47
N GLY A 24 2.29 2.19 -17.85
CA GLY A 24 3.63 2.41 -18.39
C GLY A 24 4.01 3.89 -18.45
N MET A 25 3.44 4.74 -17.58
CA MET A 25 3.76 6.17 -17.55
C MET A 25 5.18 6.47 -17.01
N TRP A 26 5.89 5.42 -16.60
CA TRP A 26 7.22 5.48 -16.02
C TRP A 26 8.27 5.18 -17.08
N ALA A 27 9.06 6.18 -17.45
CA ALA A 27 10.24 5.99 -18.28
C ALA A 27 11.32 5.16 -17.57
N ASP A 28 12.21 4.52 -18.34
CA ASP A 28 13.29 3.66 -17.83
C ASP A 28 14.14 4.35 -16.74
N ARG A 29 14.40 5.66 -16.90
CA ARG A 29 15.13 6.45 -15.91
C ARG A 29 14.50 6.45 -14.50
N HIS A 30 13.17 6.42 -14.42
CA HIS A 30 12.45 6.40 -13.15
C HIS A 30 12.54 5.01 -12.49
N LEU A 31 12.49 3.95 -13.30
CA LEU A 31 12.67 2.58 -12.83
C LEU A 31 14.11 2.33 -12.36
N ASN A 32 15.10 2.82 -13.12
CA ASN A 32 16.51 2.74 -12.74
C ASN A 32 16.77 3.46 -11.41
N ALA A 33 16.22 4.66 -11.22
CA ALA A 33 16.34 5.40 -9.97
C ALA A 33 15.76 4.64 -8.76
N LEU A 34 14.65 3.91 -8.94
CA LEU A 34 14.08 3.05 -7.89
C LEU A 34 14.93 1.82 -7.58
N ILE A 35 15.58 1.23 -8.59
CA ILE A 35 16.40 0.03 -8.46
C ILE A 35 17.72 0.34 -7.75
N GLU A 36 18.27 1.54 -7.94
CA GLU A 36 19.54 1.97 -7.33
C GLU A 36 19.49 2.11 -5.80
N ASN A 37 18.29 2.23 -5.23
CA ASN A 37 18.08 2.25 -3.79
C ASN A 37 17.45 0.91 -3.33
N PRO A 38 18.17 0.08 -2.55
CA PRO A 38 17.69 -1.25 -2.12
C PRO A 38 16.37 -1.21 -1.35
N ALA A 39 16.12 -0.16 -0.57
CA ALA A 39 14.89 -0.03 0.21
C ALA A 39 13.68 0.22 -0.71
N THR A 40 13.81 1.07 -1.72
CA THR A 40 12.74 1.37 -2.68
C THR A 40 12.56 0.25 -3.70
N SER A 41 13.64 -0.46 -4.06
CA SER A 41 13.59 -1.62 -4.96
C SER A 41 12.74 -2.75 -4.38
N ASN A 42 12.92 -3.09 -3.10
CA ASN A 42 12.10 -4.10 -2.43
C ASN A 42 10.62 -3.71 -2.35
N GLN A 43 10.33 -2.45 -2.08
CA GLN A 43 8.96 -1.92 -2.06
C GLN A 43 8.31 -1.95 -3.44
N LEU A 44 9.05 -1.56 -4.49
CA LEU A 44 8.59 -1.64 -5.87
C LEU A 44 8.26 -3.09 -6.28
N LEU A 45 9.15 -4.04 -5.98
CA LEU A 45 8.91 -5.45 -6.24
C LEU A 45 7.66 -5.98 -5.52
N GLY A 46 7.45 -5.56 -4.28
CA GLY A 46 6.23 -5.88 -3.52
C GLY A 46 4.97 -5.34 -4.20
N VAL A 47 4.99 -4.08 -4.63
CA VAL A 47 3.87 -3.46 -5.36
C VAL A 47 3.59 -4.18 -6.67
N LEU A 48 4.63 -4.49 -7.46
CA LEU A 48 4.49 -5.20 -8.74
C LEU A 48 3.85 -6.57 -8.52
N ARG A 49 4.31 -7.35 -7.54
CA ARG A 49 3.71 -8.67 -7.20
C ARG A 49 2.23 -8.57 -6.86
N CYS A 50 1.83 -7.56 -6.08
CA CYS A 50 0.42 -7.35 -5.74
C CYS A 50 -0.44 -6.91 -6.93
N THR A 51 0.19 -6.30 -7.95
CA THR A 51 -0.49 -5.75 -9.12
C THR A 51 -0.72 -6.78 -10.23
N VAL A 52 0.11 -7.83 -10.31
CA VAL A 52 -0.05 -8.91 -11.33
C VAL A 52 -1.43 -9.54 -11.26
N ASP A 53 -1.93 -9.82 -10.06
CA ASP A 53 -3.25 -10.43 -9.82
C ASP A 53 -4.44 -9.56 -10.29
N LEU A 54 -4.23 -8.26 -10.55
CA LEU A 54 -5.27 -7.35 -11.04
C LEU A 54 -5.38 -7.33 -12.57
N MET A 55 -4.30 -7.66 -13.28
CA MET A 55 -4.28 -7.60 -14.74
C MET A 55 -5.05 -8.78 -15.38
N GLU A 56 -5.32 -9.84 -14.62
CA GLU A 56 -5.93 -11.11 -15.08
C GLU A 56 -7.48 -11.17 -14.94
N GLY A 57 -8.21 -10.06 -15.12
CA GLY A 57 -9.66 -10.09 -15.37
C GLY A 57 -10.54 -9.26 -14.44
N GLU A 58 -11.85 -9.19 -14.78
CA GLU A 58 -12.84 -8.24 -14.25
C GLU A 58 -12.74 -7.97 -12.73
N ALA A 59 -12.74 -6.68 -12.38
CA ALA A 59 -12.57 -6.20 -11.02
C ALA A 59 -13.79 -6.54 -10.13
N ASN A 60 -13.77 -7.72 -9.51
CA ASN A 60 -14.66 -8.00 -8.38
C ASN A 60 -14.19 -7.23 -7.12
N LYS A 61 -15.12 -6.64 -6.36
CA LYS A 61 -14.86 -5.90 -5.09
C LYS A 61 -13.98 -6.68 -4.10
N GLN A 62 -14.06 -8.01 -4.12
CA GLN A 62 -13.24 -8.88 -3.26
C GLN A 62 -11.77 -8.94 -3.70
N ARG A 63 -11.50 -8.94 -5.01
CA ARG A 63 -10.13 -8.84 -5.55
C ARG A 63 -9.54 -7.46 -5.27
N ALA A 64 -10.32 -6.39 -5.46
CA ALA A 64 -9.89 -5.04 -5.15
C ALA A 64 -9.48 -4.89 -3.67
N SER A 65 -10.27 -5.47 -2.75
CA SER A 65 -9.94 -5.49 -1.32
C SER A 65 -8.69 -6.32 -1.00
N ARG A 66 -8.51 -7.49 -1.64
CA ARG A 66 -7.30 -8.33 -1.46
C ARG A 66 -6.05 -7.65 -1.99
N ASN A 67 -6.12 -7.07 -3.19
CA ASN A 67 -5.02 -6.31 -3.78
C ASN A 67 -4.66 -5.13 -2.88
N LEU A 68 -5.65 -4.38 -2.39
CA LEU A 68 -5.36 -3.27 -1.50
C LEU A 68 -4.63 -3.72 -0.23
N LEU A 69 -5.05 -4.83 0.38
CA LEU A 69 -4.36 -5.38 1.54
C LEU A 69 -2.96 -5.87 1.20
N CYS A 70 -2.76 -6.44 0.02
CA CYS A 70 -1.43 -6.83 -0.46
C CYS A 70 -0.52 -5.60 -0.59
N LEU A 71 -1.00 -4.52 -1.23
CA LEU A 71 -0.26 -3.26 -1.38
C LEU A 71 0.08 -2.63 -0.03
N CYS A 72 -0.89 -2.59 0.89
CA CYS A 72 -0.67 -2.11 2.25
C CYS A 72 0.41 -2.94 2.95
N HIS A 73 0.35 -4.26 2.83
CA HIS A 73 1.34 -5.16 3.44
C HIS A 73 2.73 -5.00 2.83
N ALA A 74 2.82 -4.81 1.51
CA ALA A 74 4.08 -4.64 0.80
C ALA A 74 4.85 -3.37 1.23
N LEU A 75 4.13 -2.34 1.68
CA LEU A 75 4.72 -1.06 2.07
C LEU A 75 4.82 -0.88 3.59
N CYS A 76 3.86 -1.43 4.33
CA CYS A 76 3.62 -1.18 5.75
C CYS A 76 3.13 -2.46 6.43
N GLU A 77 3.99 -3.48 6.48
CA GLU A 77 3.66 -4.80 7.04
C GLU A 77 3.17 -4.69 8.49
N GLU A 78 3.92 -4.00 9.34
CA GLU A 78 3.59 -3.89 10.78
C GLU A 78 2.21 -3.27 11.01
N GLU A 79 1.93 -2.13 10.37
CA GLU A 79 0.63 -1.47 10.48
C GLU A 79 -0.50 -2.29 9.86
N THR A 80 -0.22 -3.01 8.77
CA THR A 80 -1.20 -3.88 8.12
C THR A 80 -1.57 -5.05 9.01
N VAL A 81 -0.59 -5.70 9.64
CA VAL A 81 -0.82 -6.81 10.58
C VAL A 81 -1.60 -6.32 11.81
N ALA A 82 -1.25 -5.15 12.36
CA ALA A 82 -1.93 -4.57 13.51
C ALA A 82 -3.41 -4.27 13.20
N TRP A 83 -3.68 -3.60 12.07
CA TRP A 83 -5.04 -3.34 11.62
C TRP A 83 -5.81 -4.63 11.34
N ALA A 84 -5.22 -5.58 10.61
CA ALA A 84 -5.88 -6.83 10.25
C ALA A 84 -6.20 -7.72 11.47
N ARG A 85 -5.38 -7.65 12.52
CA ARG A 85 -5.66 -8.32 13.79
C ARG A 85 -6.88 -7.71 14.48
N CYS A 86 -6.91 -6.39 14.60
CA CYS A 86 -8.05 -5.68 15.20
C CYS A 86 -9.34 -5.92 14.39
N ALA A 87 -9.29 -5.73 13.07
CA ALA A 87 -10.45 -5.88 12.19
C ALA A 87 -11.04 -7.29 12.26
N ARG A 88 -10.20 -8.33 12.36
CA ARG A 88 -10.66 -9.72 12.54
C ARG A 88 -11.37 -9.93 13.87
N LYS A 89 -10.84 -9.38 14.97
CA LYS A 89 -11.52 -9.44 16.29
C LYS A 89 -12.87 -8.73 16.24
N ALA A 90 -12.90 -7.51 15.70
CA ALA A 90 -14.12 -6.72 15.57
C ALA A 90 -15.16 -7.42 14.68
N ALA A 91 -14.75 -7.99 13.55
CA ALA A 91 -15.64 -8.76 12.68
C ALA A 91 -16.21 -10.00 13.36
N LYS A 92 -15.40 -10.69 14.19
CA LYS A 92 -15.85 -11.84 14.99
C LYS A 92 -16.91 -11.43 16.02
N ALA A 93 -16.71 -10.31 16.71
CA ALA A 93 -17.67 -9.77 17.68
C ALA A 93 -19.01 -9.42 17.00
N VAL A 94 -18.96 -8.67 15.88
CA VAL A 94 -20.15 -8.31 15.11
C VAL A 94 -20.89 -9.55 14.61
N LYS A 95 -20.18 -10.57 14.11
CA LYS A 95 -20.78 -11.82 13.65
C LYS A 95 -21.48 -12.59 14.79
N ALA A 96 -21.01 -12.44 16.02
CA ALA A 96 -21.62 -13.01 17.21
C ALA A 96 -22.76 -12.14 17.80
N GLY A 97 -23.08 -11.00 17.18
CA GLY A 97 -24.10 -10.07 17.70
C GLY A 97 -23.62 -9.18 18.84
N HIS A 98 -22.31 -9.09 19.06
CA HIS A 98 -21.69 -8.28 20.10
C HIS A 98 -21.07 -7.00 19.54
N GLU A 99 -20.90 -6.00 20.43
CA GLU A 99 -20.13 -4.81 20.11
C GLU A 99 -18.62 -5.11 20.17
N PRO A 100 -17.81 -4.63 19.21
CA PRO A 100 -16.36 -4.76 19.27
C PRO A 100 -15.76 -4.06 20.48
N GLU A 101 -14.91 -4.75 21.24
CA GLU A 101 -14.18 -4.16 22.37
C GLU A 101 -13.09 -3.16 21.94
N GLU A 102 -12.51 -3.34 20.75
CA GLU A 102 -11.43 -2.51 20.22
C GLU A 102 -11.91 -1.70 19.01
N ASP A 103 -11.71 -0.37 19.03
CA ASP A 103 -11.87 0.48 17.85
C ASP A 103 -10.61 0.44 16.97
N CYS A 104 -10.74 -0.19 15.81
CA CYS A 104 -9.66 -0.33 14.83
C CYS A 104 -9.32 0.97 14.08
N THR A 105 -10.01 2.07 14.35
CA THR A 105 -9.78 3.36 13.69
C THR A 105 -8.35 3.87 13.87
N SER A 106 -7.76 3.71 15.06
CA SER A 106 -6.38 4.16 15.31
C SER A 106 -5.35 3.40 14.44
N TYR A 107 -5.48 2.08 14.34
CA TYR A 107 -4.65 1.24 13.48
C TYR A 107 -4.86 1.57 12.00
N ARG A 108 -6.11 1.80 11.60
CA ARG A 108 -6.45 2.20 10.22
C ARG A 108 -5.78 3.53 9.84
N VAL A 109 -5.81 4.52 10.73
CA VAL A 109 -5.17 5.83 10.51
C VAL A 109 -3.64 5.69 10.43
N LYS A 110 -3.03 4.89 11.31
CA LYS A 110 -1.58 4.60 11.24
C LYS A 110 -1.19 3.95 9.91
N LEU A 111 -1.95 2.96 9.46
CA LEU A 111 -1.75 2.30 8.17
C LEU A 111 -1.88 3.28 7.00
N SER A 112 -2.91 4.12 6.98
CA SER A 112 -3.08 5.15 5.94
C SER A 112 -1.90 6.13 5.91
N ARG A 113 -1.40 6.56 7.08
CA ARG A 113 -0.24 7.47 7.16
C ARG A 113 1.06 6.81 6.71
N CYS A 114 1.30 5.57 7.11
CA CYS A 114 2.47 4.82 6.67
C CYS A 114 2.45 4.66 5.15
N THR A 115 1.33 4.17 4.59
CA THR A 115 1.21 3.93 3.14
C THR A 115 1.36 5.21 2.33
N GLN A 116 0.74 6.32 2.76
CA GLN A 116 0.93 7.63 2.12
C GLN A 116 2.40 8.07 2.14
N ARG A 117 3.10 7.86 3.26
CA ARG A 117 4.53 8.19 3.40
C ARG A 117 5.39 7.35 2.45
N GLN A 118 5.18 6.04 2.41
CA GLN A 118 5.96 5.14 1.54
C GLN A 118 5.73 5.43 0.06
N VAL A 119 4.48 5.69 -0.35
CA VAL A 119 4.18 6.12 -1.73
C VAL A 119 4.89 7.43 -2.06
N SER A 120 4.93 8.38 -1.12
CA SER A 120 5.64 9.65 -1.34
C SER A 120 7.14 9.45 -1.52
N TYR A 121 7.76 8.54 -0.74
CA TYR A 121 9.17 8.20 -0.92
C TYR A 121 9.44 7.50 -2.25
N LEU A 122 8.60 6.56 -2.67
CA LEU A 122 8.73 5.92 -3.98
C LEU A 122 8.59 6.94 -5.12
N LEU A 123 7.60 7.83 -5.07
CA LEU A 123 7.44 8.88 -6.06
C LEU A 123 8.63 9.84 -6.08
N GLN A 124 9.13 10.23 -4.91
CA GLN A 124 10.29 11.11 -4.81
C GLN A 124 11.55 10.44 -5.39
N ALA A 125 11.84 9.20 -5.03
CA ALA A 125 12.99 8.45 -5.53
C ALA A 125 12.92 8.23 -7.06
N ALA A 126 11.72 8.10 -7.60
CA ALA A 126 11.50 7.95 -9.03
C ALA A 126 11.71 9.25 -9.83
N LEU A 127 11.31 10.40 -9.26
CA LEU A 127 11.33 11.71 -9.93
C LEU A 127 12.62 12.50 -9.69
N VAL A 128 13.30 12.22 -8.58
CA VAL A 128 14.56 12.84 -8.19
C VAL A 128 15.57 11.70 -7.95
N PRO A 129 16.22 11.21 -9.02
CA PRO A 129 17.29 10.22 -8.89
C PRO A 129 18.35 10.75 -7.92
N CYS A 130 18.98 9.86 -7.14
CA CYS A 130 20.17 10.25 -6.40
C CYS A 130 21.25 10.65 -7.41
N ASP A 131 21.59 11.94 -7.50
CA ASP A 131 22.72 12.39 -8.28
C ASP A 131 24.00 11.76 -7.72
N LYS A 132 24.42 10.64 -8.31
CA LYS A 132 25.78 10.15 -8.16
C LYS A 132 26.69 10.88 -9.13
N HIS A 133 26.76 12.21 -9.03
CA HIS A 133 27.86 13.02 -9.54
C HIS A 133 27.97 14.30 -8.74
N ASP A 134 28.66 14.21 -7.60
CA ASP A 134 29.59 15.26 -7.16
C ASP A 134 30.63 14.65 -6.21
N VAL A 135 31.52 13.85 -6.79
CA VAL A 135 32.89 13.73 -6.29
C VAL A 135 33.78 14.31 -7.36
N SER A 136 33.92 15.63 -7.33
CA SER A 136 35.04 16.34 -7.94
C SER A 136 35.22 17.64 -7.16
N LEU A 137 36.00 17.57 -6.09
CA LEU A 137 36.93 18.60 -5.64
C LEU A 137 38.03 17.91 -4.82
#